data_AF-W6RTU3-F1
#
_entry.id   AF-W6RTU3-F1
#
_cell.length_a   1.000
_cell.length_b   1.000
_cell.length_c   1.000
_cell.angle_alpha   90.00
_cell.angle_beta   90.00
_cell.angle_gamma   90.00
#
_symmetry.space_group_name_H-M   'P 1'
#
loop_
_entity.id
_entity.type
_entity.pdbx_description
1 polymer ?
#
loop_
_entity_poly.entity_id
_entity_poly.type
_entity_poly.pdbx_seq_one_letter_code
_entity_poly.pdbx_strand_id
1 'polypeptide(L)'
;MNIKLAKEGNKEAIEEILDSFKMFIIKQCNKIYIEGYDKEDLIQEGYISLMKAMEKYDEAKGPFVAYGTRAIVNNYYMMIRNRAKYNGTTSLNRSNDENIELIDIIEGNENIEEKMILKEYVKEVIEAIADMNDNDKKLIIDLQVNKISGKQLAKELGISYVALCKRKERALRKLKAKLEEK
;
A
#
# COMPACT_ATOMS: atom_id res chain seq x y z
N MET A 1 11.55 8.22 -44.50
CA MET A 1 11.06 7.50 -43.32
C MET A 1 10.77 6.02 -43.63
N ASN A 2 11.81 5.19 -43.58
CA ASN A 2 11.74 3.76 -43.87
C ASN A 2 11.35 2.94 -42.63
N ILE A 3 10.05 2.86 -42.33
CA ILE A 3 9.54 2.14 -41.15
C ILE A 3 9.83 0.62 -41.23
N LYS A 4 9.81 0.02 -42.44
CA LYS A 4 10.10 -1.41 -42.63
C LYS A 4 11.51 -1.77 -42.20
N LEU A 5 12.52 -1.03 -42.67
CA LEU A 5 13.91 -1.22 -42.26
C LEU A 5 14.10 -0.97 -40.77
N ALA A 6 13.43 0.03 -40.20
CA ALA A 6 13.52 0.32 -38.78
C ALA A 6 12.95 -0.82 -37.92
N LYS A 7 11.86 -1.48 -38.37
CA LYS A 7 11.32 -2.68 -37.72
C LYS A 7 12.25 -3.88 -37.78
N GLU A 8 13.07 -3.98 -38.82
CA GLU A 8 14.10 -5.00 -38.98
C GLU A 8 15.36 -4.70 -38.14
N GLY A 9 15.36 -3.60 -37.36
CA GLY A 9 16.45 -3.23 -36.47
C GLY A 9 17.56 -2.41 -37.14
N ASN A 10 17.33 -1.89 -38.35
CA ASN A 10 18.29 -1.00 -39.00
C ASN A 10 18.43 0.30 -38.21
N LYS A 11 19.63 0.54 -37.66
CA LYS A 11 19.91 1.67 -36.76
C LYS A 11 19.77 3.03 -37.44
N GLU A 12 20.22 3.17 -38.69
CA GLU A 12 20.14 4.42 -39.44
C GLU A 12 18.69 4.82 -39.71
N ALA A 13 17.84 3.84 -40.08
CA ALA A 13 16.42 4.07 -40.27
C ALA A 13 15.71 4.43 -38.96
N ILE A 14 16.10 3.81 -37.84
CA ILE A 14 15.58 4.17 -36.51
C ILE A 14 15.99 5.61 -36.18
N GLU A 15 17.25 5.97 -36.34
CA GLU A 15 17.77 7.31 -36.02
C GLU A 15 17.10 8.40 -36.86
N GLU A 16 16.96 8.20 -38.18
CA GLU A 16 16.20 9.09 -39.08
C GLU A 16 14.79 9.35 -38.54
N ILE A 17 14.14 8.30 -38.04
CA ILE A 17 12.78 8.37 -37.50
C ILE A 17 12.76 9.17 -36.20
N LEU A 18 13.63 8.85 -35.25
CA LEU A 18 13.69 9.54 -33.96
C LEU A 18 13.97 11.05 -34.15
N ASP A 19 14.92 11.39 -35.02
CA ASP A 19 15.27 12.78 -35.31
C ASP A 19 14.12 13.57 -35.93
N SER A 20 13.35 12.94 -36.83
CA SER A 20 12.17 13.58 -37.43
C SER A 20 11.08 13.95 -36.41
N PHE A 21 11.06 13.27 -35.25
CA PHE A 21 10.10 13.50 -34.17
C PHE A 21 10.63 14.34 -33.02
N LYS A 22 11.95 14.55 -32.92
CA LYS A 22 12.62 15.27 -31.83
C LYS A 22 11.95 16.60 -31.48
N MET A 23 11.70 17.45 -32.47
CA MET A 23 11.08 18.76 -32.23
C MET A 23 9.63 18.63 -31.72
N PHE A 24 8.88 17.64 -32.19
CA PHE A 24 7.54 17.37 -31.70
C PHE A 24 7.57 16.91 -30.24
N ILE A 25 8.45 15.97 -29.90
CA ILE A 25 8.65 15.47 -28.53
C ILE A 25 8.97 16.63 -27.60
N ILE A 26 9.99 17.44 -27.92
CA ILE A 26 10.38 18.61 -27.12
C ILE A 26 9.20 19.58 -26.95
N LYS A 27 8.45 19.85 -28.02
CA LYS A 27 7.27 20.72 -27.97
C LYS A 27 6.16 20.17 -27.06
N GLN A 28 5.95 18.86 -27.02
CA GLN A 28 4.95 18.27 -26.11
C GLN A 28 5.45 18.23 -24.67
N CYS A 29 6.73 17.90 -24.43
CA CYS A 29 7.33 17.90 -23.09
C CYS A 29 7.19 19.28 -22.42
N ASN A 30 7.39 20.37 -23.17
CA ASN A 30 7.26 21.73 -22.64
C ASN A 30 5.83 22.13 -22.23
N LYS A 31 4.79 21.32 -22.54
CA LYS A 31 3.40 21.59 -22.16
C LYS A 31 2.95 20.84 -20.91
N ILE A 32 3.77 19.95 -20.39
CA ILE A 32 3.39 19.06 -19.30
C ILE A 32 4.38 19.19 -18.14
N TYR A 33 3.91 18.86 -16.96
CA TYR A 33 4.71 18.71 -15.75
C TYR A 33 4.28 17.42 -15.06
N ILE A 34 5.25 16.60 -14.68
CA ILE A 34 5.02 15.36 -13.94
C ILE A 34 6.01 15.37 -12.79
N GLU A 35 5.50 15.38 -11.56
CA GLU A 35 6.35 15.39 -10.37
C GLU A 35 7.31 14.17 -10.38
N GLY A 36 8.60 14.45 -10.14
CA GLY A 36 9.66 13.44 -10.16
C GLY A 36 10.26 13.15 -11.53
N TYR A 37 9.82 13.85 -12.58
CA TYR A 37 10.43 13.78 -13.92
C TYR A 37 11.02 15.14 -14.28
N ASP A 38 12.26 15.14 -14.73
CA ASP A 38 12.85 16.30 -15.36
C ASP A 38 12.51 16.36 -16.87
N LYS A 39 12.98 17.40 -17.55
CA LYS A 39 12.71 17.56 -18.99
C LYS A 39 13.39 16.48 -19.83
N GLU A 40 14.56 16.02 -19.43
CA GLU A 40 15.33 15.01 -20.16
C GLU A 40 14.63 13.66 -20.04
N ASP A 41 14.14 13.30 -18.85
CA ASP A 41 13.33 12.11 -18.60
C ASP A 41 12.08 12.10 -19.50
N LEU A 42 11.35 13.22 -19.54
CA LEU A 42 10.14 13.32 -20.37
C LEU A 42 10.46 13.17 -21.86
N ILE A 43 11.56 13.74 -22.33
CA ILE A 43 12.02 13.58 -23.71
C ILE A 43 12.32 12.10 -24.00
N GLN A 44 12.98 11.41 -23.07
CA GLN A 44 13.29 9.98 -23.23
C GLN A 44 12.04 9.11 -23.25
N GLU A 45 11.04 9.39 -22.40
CA GLU A 45 9.75 8.69 -22.43
C GLU A 45 9.02 8.90 -23.77
N GLY A 46 9.16 10.08 -24.37
CA GLY A 46 8.70 10.37 -25.73
C GLY A 46 9.36 9.46 -26.77
N TYR A 47 10.68 9.33 -26.74
CA TYR A 47 11.42 8.45 -27.66
C TYR A 47 11.08 6.97 -27.45
N ILE A 48 11.00 6.51 -26.20
CA ILE A 48 10.60 5.13 -25.87
C ILE A 48 9.20 4.84 -26.41
N SER A 49 8.28 5.78 -26.27
CA SER A 49 6.92 5.65 -26.81
C SER A 49 6.89 5.58 -28.32
N LEU A 50 7.73 6.37 -28.99
CA LEU A 50 7.86 6.34 -30.44
C LEU A 50 8.45 5.01 -30.92
N MET A 51 9.51 4.48 -30.28
CA MET A 51 10.09 3.18 -30.62
C MET A 51 9.07 2.05 -30.47
N LYS A 52 8.31 2.03 -29.36
CA LYS A 52 7.21 1.07 -29.16
C LYS A 52 6.12 1.20 -30.23
N ALA A 53 5.85 2.41 -30.70
CA ALA A 53 4.91 2.65 -31.79
C ALA A 53 5.46 2.14 -33.13
N MET A 54 6.75 2.29 -33.39
CA MET A 54 7.39 1.76 -34.60
C MET A 54 7.24 0.25 -34.70
N GLU A 55 7.53 -0.48 -33.64
CA GLU A 55 7.38 -1.95 -33.58
C GLU A 55 5.95 -2.39 -33.91
N LYS A 56 4.96 -1.72 -33.31
CA LYS A 56 3.53 -2.08 -33.41
C LYS A 56 2.81 -1.48 -34.61
N TYR A 57 3.46 -0.63 -35.39
CA TYR A 57 2.83 0.08 -36.49
C TYR A 57 2.27 -0.88 -37.55
N ASP A 58 1.14 -0.53 -38.13
CA ASP A 58 0.50 -1.30 -39.18
C ASP A 58 0.14 -0.34 -40.31
N GLU A 59 0.78 -0.52 -41.47
CA GLU A 59 0.64 0.35 -42.64
C GLU A 59 -0.80 0.37 -43.17
N ALA A 60 -1.57 -0.70 -42.94
CA ALA A 60 -2.99 -0.76 -43.32
C ALA A 60 -3.90 0.15 -42.48
N LYS A 61 -3.43 0.62 -41.31
CA LYS A 61 -4.21 1.46 -40.37
C LYS A 61 -3.98 2.96 -40.54
N GLY A 62 -3.23 3.37 -41.56
CA GLY A 62 -2.97 4.77 -41.91
C GLY A 62 -1.55 5.24 -41.56
N PRO A 63 -1.25 6.54 -41.72
CA PRO A 63 0.13 7.05 -41.71
C PRO A 63 0.85 6.94 -40.36
N PHE A 64 2.13 6.55 -40.39
CA PHE A 64 2.97 6.42 -39.19
C PHE A 64 3.08 7.73 -38.42
N VAL A 65 3.21 8.88 -39.09
CA VAL A 65 3.34 10.18 -38.42
C VAL A 65 2.17 10.45 -37.47
N ALA A 66 0.94 10.18 -37.92
CA ALA A 66 -0.26 10.34 -37.10
C ALA A 66 -0.34 9.28 -35.98
N TYR A 67 0.17 8.08 -36.21
CA TYR A 67 0.20 7.02 -35.20
C TYR A 67 1.23 7.31 -34.10
N GLY A 68 2.48 7.63 -34.47
CA GLY A 68 3.57 7.94 -33.54
C GLY A 68 3.29 9.18 -32.68
N THR A 69 2.76 10.25 -33.29
CA THR A 69 2.39 11.47 -32.54
C THR A 69 1.32 11.18 -31.50
N ARG A 70 0.30 10.38 -31.85
CA ARG A 70 -0.72 9.92 -30.90
C ARG A 70 -0.13 9.03 -29.80
N ALA A 71 0.76 8.11 -30.14
CA ALA A 71 1.40 7.23 -29.16
C ALA A 71 2.19 8.03 -28.10
N ILE A 72 2.98 9.02 -28.53
CA ILE A 72 3.72 9.91 -27.63
C ILE A 72 2.77 10.67 -26.70
N VAL A 73 1.75 11.34 -27.26
CA VAL A 73 0.80 12.14 -26.46
C VAL A 73 0.02 11.27 -25.48
N ASN A 74 -0.43 10.09 -25.91
CA ASN A 74 -1.17 9.16 -25.06
C ASN A 74 -0.31 8.62 -23.91
N ASN A 75 0.98 8.35 -24.17
CA ASN A 75 1.90 7.95 -23.11
C ASN A 75 2.04 9.04 -22.04
N TYR A 76 2.24 10.30 -22.44
CA TYR A 76 2.29 11.40 -21.47
C TYR A 76 0.99 11.54 -20.66
N TYR A 77 -0.18 11.44 -21.29
CA TYR A 77 -1.44 11.45 -20.54
C TYR A 77 -1.59 10.26 -19.58
N MET A 78 -1.10 9.08 -19.97
CA MET A 78 -1.07 7.91 -19.09
C MET A 78 -0.13 8.17 -17.89
N MET A 79 1.06 8.73 -18.11
CA MET A 79 2.00 9.06 -17.03
C MET A 79 1.39 10.08 -16.06
N ILE A 80 0.78 11.15 -16.57
CA ILE A 80 0.07 12.15 -15.75
C ILE A 80 -1.02 11.49 -14.90
N ARG A 81 -1.84 10.62 -15.50
CA ARG A 81 -2.91 9.90 -14.79
C ARG A 81 -2.36 8.96 -13.71
N ASN A 82 -1.25 8.28 -13.99
CA ASN A 82 -0.60 7.42 -13.01
C ASN A 82 -0.04 8.22 -11.84
N ARG A 83 0.55 9.39 -12.11
CA ARG A 83 1.08 10.27 -11.05
C ARG A 83 -0.04 10.94 -10.24
N ALA A 84 -1.16 11.30 -10.87
CA ALA A 84 -2.29 11.95 -10.20
C ALA A 84 -2.84 11.18 -8.99
N LYS A 85 -2.64 9.86 -8.93
CA LYS A 85 -2.99 9.01 -7.78
C LYS A 85 -2.26 9.41 -6.48
N TYR A 86 -1.11 10.06 -6.60
CA TYR A 86 -0.27 10.49 -5.48
C TYR A 86 -0.43 11.97 -5.14
N ASN A 87 -1.32 12.71 -5.81
CA ASN A 87 -1.52 14.14 -5.56
C ASN A 87 -1.98 14.48 -4.14
N GLY A 88 -2.54 13.50 -3.40
CA GLY A 88 -2.89 13.65 -1.98
C GLY A 88 -1.75 13.36 -1.01
N THR A 89 -0.54 13.09 -1.51
CA THR A 89 0.64 12.78 -0.69
C THR A 89 1.65 13.93 -0.78
N THR A 90 2.45 14.07 0.26
CA THR A 90 3.54 15.05 0.34
C THR A 90 4.75 14.41 1.00
N SER A 91 5.94 14.98 0.77
CA SER A 91 7.14 14.59 1.50
C SER A 91 7.00 14.90 2.99
N LEU A 92 7.45 13.97 3.84
CA LEU A 92 7.56 14.16 5.28
C LEU A 92 8.67 15.17 5.64
N ASN A 93 9.66 15.33 4.77
CA ASN A 93 10.75 16.29 4.93
C ASN A 93 10.39 17.68 4.34
N ARG A 94 9.11 17.91 4.02
CA ARG A 94 8.66 19.24 3.60
C ARG A 94 8.69 20.14 4.82
N SER A 95 9.41 21.26 4.74
CA SER A 95 9.48 22.23 5.83
C SER A 95 8.43 23.34 5.70
N ASN A 96 8.01 23.91 6.84
CA ASN A 96 7.24 25.16 6.89
C ASN A 96 8.16 26.40 6.78
N ASP A 97 7.60 27.62 6.89
CA ASP A 97 8.35 28.88 6.84
C ASP A 97 9.40 29.02 7.96
N GLU A 98 9.29 28.20 9.01
CA GLU A 98 10.21 28.16 10.15
C GLU A 98 11.26 27.03 10.04
N ASN A 99 11.34 26.36 8.89
CA ASN A 99 12.21 25.20 8.62
C ASN A 99 11.92 23.94 9.46
N ILE A 100 10.72 23.81 10.03
CA ILE A 100 10.31 22.60 10.74
C ILE A 100 9.73 21.61 9.74
N GLU A 101 10.23 20.37 9.71
CA GLU A 101 9.75 19.32 8.82
C GLU A 101 8.39 18.78 9.26
N LEU A 102 7.56 18.34 8.32
CA LEU A 102 6.27 17.72 8.63
C LEU A 102 6.43 16.50 9.56
N ILE A 103 7.50 15.72 9.40
CA ILE A 103 7.77 14.55 10.26
C ILE A 103 7.88 14.89 11.75
N ASP A 104 8.32 16.12 12.06
CA ASP A 104 8.50 16.58 13.43
C ASP A 104 7.18 17.05 14.08
N ILE A 105 6.18 17.39 13.26
CA ILE A 105 4.90 17.97 13.71
C ILE A 105 3.76 16.93 13.66
N ILE A 106 3.88 15.89 12.83
CA ILE A 106 2.87 14.85 12.72
C ILE A 106 2.71 14.15 14.07
N GLU A 107 1.50 14.25 14.62
CA GLU A 107 1.14 13.57 15.86
C GLU A 107 1.16 12.06 15.68
N GLY A 108 1.89 11.37 16.57
CA GLY A 108 1.84 9.92 16.65
C GLY A 108 0.58 9.47 17.38
N ASN A 109 0.00 8.34 16.96
CA ASN A 109 -1.17 7.74 17.63
C ASN A 109 -0.83 7.06 18.98
N GLU A 110 0.33 7.34 19.58
CA GLU A 110 0.77 6.67 20.79
C GLU A 110 0.32 7.39 22.06
N ASN A 111 -0.69 6.84 22.72
CA ASN A 111 -1.05 7.27 24.07
C ASN A 111 -0.28 6.45 25.11
N ILE A 112 0.80 7.02 25.66
CA ILE A 112 1.66 6.37 26.66
C ILE A 112 0.88 6.08 27.95
N GLU A 113 -0.01 6.98 28.36
CA GLU A 113 -0.83 6.82 29.55
C GLU A 113 -1.74 5.60 29.43
N GLU A 114 -2.49 5.49 28.32
CA GLU A 114 -3.33 4.32 28.05
C GLU A 114 -2.52 3.02 27.98
N LYS A 115 -1.33 3.05 27.37
CA LYS A 115 -0.43 1.89 27.33
C LYS A 115 0.01 1.47 28.75
N MET A 116 0.31 2.42 29.63
CA MET A 116 0.69 2.13 31.01
C MET A 116 -0.49 1.58 31.82
N ILE A 117 -1.67 2.22 31.73
CA ILE A 117 -2.91 1.75 32.36
C ILE A 117 -3.23 0.33 31.91
N LEU A 118 -3.16 0.06 30.60
CA LEU A 118 -3.40 -1.28 30.05
C LEU A 118 -2.37 -2.29 30.58
N LYS A 119 -1.10 -1.91 30.69
CA LYS A 119 -0.05 -2.79 31.22
C LYS A 119 -0.28 -3.14 32.69
N GLU A 120 -0.68 -2.17 33.51
CA GLU A 120 -1.06 -2.40 34.90
C GLU A 120 -2.29 -3.30 35.00
N TYR A 121 -3.34 -3.00 34.24
CA TYR A 121 -4.55 -3.83 34.18
C TYR A 121 -4.26 -5.27 33.75
N VAL A 122 -3.42 -5.47 32.74
CA VAL A 122 -3.01 -6.82 32.31
C VAL A 122 -2.28 -7.55 33.43
N LYS A 123 -1.40 -6.87 34.17
CA LYS A 123 -0.70 -7.46 35.31
C LYS A 123 -1.69 -7.90 36.39
N GLU A 124 -2.65 -7.07 36.74
CA GLU A 124 -3.71 -7.40 37.70
C GLU A 124 -4.55 -8.60 37.25
N VAL A 125 -4.93 -8.64 35.97
CA VAL A 125 -5.66 -9.77 35.39
C VAL A 125 -4.83 -11.06 35.46
N ILE A 126 -3.52 -11.00 35.18
CA ILE A 126 -2.63 -12.16 35.30
C ILE A 126 -2.54 -12.65 36.75
N GLU A 127 -2.40 -11.75 37.72
CA GLU A 127 -2.40 -12.09 39.15
C GLU A 127 -3.74 -12.72 39.57
N ALA A 128 -4.87 -12.14 39.13
CA ALA A 128 -6.19 -12.66 39.45
C ALA A 128 -6.43 -14.05 38.84
N ILE A 129 -5.97 -14.29 37.60
CA ILE A 129 -6.00 -15.60 36.94
C ILE A 129 -5.05 -16.58 37.64
N ALA A 130 -3.90 -16.12 38.14
CA ALA A 130 -2.92 -16.97 38.80
C ALA A 130 -3.50 -17.69 40.02
N ASP A 131 -4.36 -16.99 40.77
CA ASP A 131 -5.01 -17.45 41.99
C ASP A 131 -6.34 -18.23 41.76
N MET A 132 -6.79 -18.36 40.50
CA MET A 132 -7.94 -19.21 40.18
C MET A 132 -7.55 -20.69 40.31
N ASN A 133 -8.55 -21.56 40.53
CA ASN A 133 -8.30 -23.00 40.47
C ASN A 133 -7.84 -23.43 39.06
N ASP A 134 -7.04 -24.49 38.97
CA ASP A 134 -6.40 -24.91 37.71
C ASP A 134 -7.38 -25.17 36.57
N ASN A 135 -8.58 -25.67 36.88
CA ASN A 135 -9.62 -25.95 35.88
C ASN A 135 -10.20 -24.65 35.28
N ASP A 136 -10.56 -23.68 36.11
CA ASP A 136 -11.08 -22.38 35.67
C ASP A 136 -9.97 -21.57 34.97
N LYS A 137 -8.74 -21.62 35.48
CA LYS A 137 -7.55 -20.98 34.90
C LYS A 137 -7.25 -21.49 33.48
N LYS A 138 -7.14 -22.81 33.33
CA LYS A 138 -6.91 -23.45 32.03
C LYS A 138 -8.03 -23.13 31.04
N LEU A 139 -9.29 -23.21 31.49
CA LEU A 139 -10.45 -22.87 30.67
C LEU A 139 -10.40 -21.43 30.12
N ILE A 140 -10.04 -20.45 30.96
CA ILE A 140 -9.95 -19.04 30.54
C ILE A 140 -8.79 -18.82 29.57
N ILE A 141 -7.60 -19.39 29.84
CA ILE A 141 -6.43 -19.28 28.97
C ILE A 141 -6.74 -19.89 27.59
N ASP A 142 -7.30 -21.11 27.56
CA ASP A 142 -7.58 -21.80 26.30
C ASP A 142 -8.58 -21.05 25.43
N LEU A 143 -9.61 -20.45 26.03
CA LEU A 143 -10.62 -19.70 25.29
C LEU A 143 -10.20 -18.27 24.93
N GLN A 144 -9.53 -17.55 25.83
CA GLN A 144 -9.27 -16.11 25.67
C GLN A 144 -7.88 -15.81 25.12
N VAL A 145 -6.87 -16.60 25.47
CA VAL A 145 -5.46 -16.42 25.05
C VAL A 145 -5.16 -17.30 23.85
N ASN A 146 -5.36 -18.62 23.96
CA ASN A 146 -5.05 -19.57 22.88
C ASN A 146 -6.08 -19.57 21.75
N LYS A 147 -7.20 -18.85 21.93
CA LYS A 147 -8.31 -18.74 20.96
C LYS A 147 -8.88 -20.09 20.49
N ILE A 148 -8.81 -21.12 21.33
CA ILE A 148 -9.42 -22.42 21.03
C ILE A 148 -10.94 -22.25 20.94
N SER A 149 -11.56 -22.84 19.91
CA SER A 149 -12.99 -22.72 19.73
C SER A 149 -13.75 -23.42 20.86
N GLY A 150 -14.81 -22.78 21.38
CA GLY A 150 -15.60 -23.39 22.45
C GLY A 150 -16.21 -24.75 22.09
N LYS A 151 -16.52 -24.99 20.80
CA LYS A 151 -17.00 -26.30 20.34
C LYS A 151 -15.92 -27.38 20.42
N GLN A 152 -14.69 -27.04 20.05
CA GLN A 152 -13.55 -27.95 20.14
C GLN A 152 -13.22 -28.26 21.60
N LEU A 153 -13.12 -27.23 22.44
CA LEU A 153 -12.78 -27.40 23.85
C LEU A 153 -13.85 -28.21 24.62
N ALA A 154 -15.13 -28.04 24.27
CA ALA A 154 -16.21 -28.86 24.82
C ALA A 154 -16.03 -30.35 24.48
N LYS A 155 -15.61 -30.65 23.24
CA LYS A 155 -15.33 -32.02 22.79
C LYS A 155 -14.13 -32.63 23.52
N GLU A 156 -13.04 -31.88 23.67
CA GLU A 156 -11.84 -32.31 24.39
C GLU A 156 -12.12 -32.60 25.87
N LEU A 157 -12.98 -31.80 26.49
CA LEU A 157 -13.40 -31.98 27.89
C LEU A 157 -14.52 -33.01 28.09
N GLY A 158 -15.09 -33.56 27.01
CA GLY A 158 -16.20 -34.52 27.07
C GLY A 158 -17.50 -33.93 27.64
N ILE A 159 -17.74 -32.62 27.50
CA ILE A 159 -18.94 -31.93 28.02
C ILE A 159 -19.77 -31.31 26.89
N SER A 160 -21.04 -31.01 27.16
CA SER A 160 -21.86 -30.27 26.20
C SER A 160 -21.37 -28.82 26.05
N TYR A 161 -21.54 -28.26 24.85
CA TYR A 161 -21.21 -26.86 24.57
C TYR A 161 -21.91 -25.89 25.54
N VAL A 162 -23.18 -26.17 25.88
CA VAL A 162 -23.95 -25.36 26.84
C VAL A 162 -23.33 -25.43 28.25
N ALA A 163 -22.85 -26.60 28.68
CA ALA A 163 -22.16 -26.74 29.96
C ALA A 163 -20.83 -25.97 29.98
N LEU A 164 -20.07 -25.98 28.87
CA LEU A 164 -18.86 -25.18 28.72
C LEU A 164 -19.17 -23.68 28.85
N CYS A 165 -20.21 -23.18 28.18
CA CYS A 165 -20.63 -21.78 28.27
C CYS A 165 -20.95 -21.37 29.72
N LYS A 166 -21.71 -22.21 30.46
CA LYS A 166 -22.02 -21.95 31.87
C LYS A 166 -20.77 -21.96 32.76
N ARG A 167 -19.80 -22.85 32.50
CA ARG A 167 -18.51 -22.88 33.21
C ARG A 167 -17.69 -21.63 32.92
N LYS A 168 -17.57 -21.23 31.65
CA LYS A 168 -16.89 -20.00 31.22
C LYS A 168 -17.49 -18.78 31.93
N GLU A 169 -18.81 -18.67 31.93
CA GLU A 169 -19.50 -17.54 32.55
C GLU A 169 -19.24 -17.48 34.06
N ARG A 170 -19.28 -18.62 34.75
CA ARG A 170 -18.95 -18.69 36.18
C ARG A 170 -17.50 -18.30 36.46
N ALA A 171 -16.55 -18.78 35.64
CA ALA A 171 -15.14 -18.44 35.77
C ALA A 171 -14.89 -16.94 35.54
N LEU A 172 -15.53 -16.34 34.53
CA LEU A 172 -15.43 -14.90 34.26
C LEU A 172 -16.06 -14.04 35.38
N ARG A 173 -17.18 -14.48 35.98
CA ARG A 173 -17.76 -13.76 37.13
C ARG A 173 -16.84 -13.76 38.35
N LYS A 174 -16.20 -14.90 38.65
CA LYS A 174 -15.20 -14.98 39.73
C LYS A 174 -14.00 -14.07 39.47
N LEU A 175 -13.51 -14.08 38.24
CA LEU A 175 -12.40 -13.22 37.82
C LEU A 175 -12.78 -11.74 37.96
N LYS A 176 -13.98 -11.36 37.50
CA LYS A 176 -14.50 -9.99 37.62
C LYS A 176 -14.65 -9.55 39.07
N ALA A 177 -15.28 -10.37 39.93
CA ALA A 177 -15.45 -10.04 41.35
C ALA A 177 -14.10 -9.79 42.03
N LYS A 178 -13.08 -10.59 41.72
CA LYS A 178 -11.74 -10.43 42.27
C LYS A 178 -11.02 -9.16 41.80
N LEU A 179 -11.30 -8.72 40.58
CA LEU A 179 -10.77 -7.46 40.04
C LEU A 179 -11.50 -6.24 40.61
N GLU A 180 -12.74 -6.38 41.09
CA GLU A 180 -13.53 -5.30 41.71
C GLU A 180 -13.36 -5.20 43.24
N GLU A 181 -12.76 -6.21 43.88
CA GLU A 181 -12.49 -6.24 45.34
C GLU A 181 -11.18 -5.54 45.75
N LYS A 182 -10.36 -5.09 44.79
CA LYS A 182 -9.15 -4.27 45.00
C LYS A 182 -9.45 -2.80 44.70
#